data_AF-A0A435CN64-F1
#
_entry.id   AF-A0A435CN64-F1
#
_cell.length_a   1.000
_cell.length_b   1.000
_cell.length_c   1.000
_cell.angle_alpha   90.00
_cell.angle_beta   90.00
_cell.angle_gamma   90.00
#
_symmetry.space_group_name_H-M   'P 1'
#
loop_
_entity.id
_entity.type
_entity.pdbx_description
1 polymer ?
#
loop_
_entity_poly.entity_id
_entity_poly.type
_entity_poly.pdbx_seq_one_letter_code
_entity_poly.pdbx_strand_id
1 'polypeptide(L)'
;MVPNCNDACAERIARGVLAAVRDADLGSAVTSRRLAASIGIAFVRDRNMSVADALACADDACYAAKAGGRDRFAVFSPDTTSGAGGLNAARLAADLVDAMEDGRLKLFGQEIHRLGLPWEDSRHVEV
;
A
#
# COMPACT_ATOMS: atom_id res chain seq x y z
N MET A 1 17.05 8.33 -3.81
CA MET A 1 18.01 7.22 -3.98
C MET A 1 19.10 7.34 -2.91
N VAL A 2 19.52 6.22 -2.31
CA VAL A 2 20.63 6.21 -1.34
C VAL A 2 21.85 5.57 -2.04
N PRO A 3 22.86 6.35 -2.43
CA PRO A 3 24.02 5.82 -3.15
C PRO A 3 24.86 4.91 -2.24
N ASN A 4 25.54 3.93 -2.83
CA ASN A 4 26.49 3.02 -2.14
C ASN A 4 25.90 2.32 -0.91
N CYS A 5 24.62 1.97 -0.98
CA CYS A 5 23.88 1.32 0.09
C CYS A 5 23.82 -0.19 -0.14
N ASN A 6 24.42 -0.98 0.74
CA ASN A 6 24.26 -2.43 0.75
C ASN A 6 23.00 -2.84 1.53
N ASP A 7 22.67 -4.14 1.51
CA ASP A 7 21.46 -4.68 2.12
C ASP A 7 21.33 -4.31 3.61
N ALA A 8 22.40 -4.51 4.38
CA ALA A 8 22.44 -4.16 5.81
C ALA A 8 22.24 -2.65 6.08
N CYS A 9 22.81 -1.79 5.23
CA CYS A 9 22.63 -0.35 5.32
C CYS A 9 21.18 0.05 5.01
N ALA A 10 20.58 -0.55 3.97
CA ALA A 10 19.20 -0.29 3.59
C ALA A 10 18.22 -0.68 4.70
N GLU A 11 18.41 -1.86 5.30
CA GLU A 11 17.58 -2.30 6.42
C GLU A 11 17.71 -1.39 7.64
N ARG A 12 18.94 -0.96 7.96
CA ARG A 12 19.18 -0.03 9.08
C ARG A 12 18.45 1.29 8.85
N ILE A 13 18.53 1.85 7.64
CA ILE A 13 17.83 3.09 7.28
C ILE A 13 16.31 2.87 7.39
N ALA A 14 15.79 1.79 6.82
CA ALA A 14 14.36 1.48 6.86
C ALA A 14 13.84 1.32 8.29
N ARG A 15 14.57 0.61 9.16
CA ARG A 15 14.24 0.50 10.59
C ARG A 15 14.27 1.86 11.29
N GLY A 16 15.24 2.72 10.98
CA GLY A 16 15.31 4.09 11.50
C GLY A 16 14.12 4.94 11.08
N VAL A 17 13.70 4.86 9.81
CA VAL A 17 12.51 5.56 9.31
C VAL A 17 11.24 5.05 9.98
N LEU A 18 11.07 3.73 10.13
CA LEU A 18 9.92 3.16 10.83
C LEU A 18 9.84 3.66 12.28
N ALA A 19 10.95 3.67 13.01
CA ALA A 19 11.01 4.19 14.37
C ALA A 19 10.64 5.68 14.42
N ALA A 20 11.24 6.50 13.56
CA ALA A 20 10.97 7.94 13.50
C ALA A 20 9.50 8.25 13.19
N VAL A 21 8.86 7.46 12.31
CA VAL A 21 7.42 7.60 12.01
C VAL A 21 6.57 7.22 13.22
N ARG A 22 6.90 6.12 13.92
CA ARG A 22 6.16 5.68 15.11
C ARG A 22 6.22 6.68 16.25
N ASP A 23 7.37 7.33 16.41
CA ASP A 23 7.66 8.28 17.50
C ASP A 23 7.25 9.72 17.15
N ALA A 24 6.72 9.96 15.95
CA ALA A 24 6.30 11.29 15.53
C ALA A 24 5.12 11.79 16.38
N ASP A 25 5.34 12.91 17.09
CA ASP A 25 4.28 13.59 17.84
C ASP A 25 3.39 14.40 16.88
N LEU A 26 2.10 14.00 16.82
CA LEU A 26 1.08 14.66 16.00
C LEU A 26 0.37 15.82 16.72
N GLY A 27 0.78 16.13 17.94
CA GLY A 27 0.19 17.17 18.76
C GLY A 27 -1.14 16.77 19.40
N SER A 28 -1.60 17.61 20.33
CA SER A 28 -2.72 17.32 21.24
C SER A 28 -4.10 17.23 20.56
N ALA A 29 -4.23 17.67 19.30
CA ALA A 29 -5.47 17.56 18.53
C ALA A 29 -5.74 16.14 18.02
N VAL A 30 -4.71 15.30 17.87
CA VAL A 30 -4.84 13.92 17.41
C VAL A 30 -4.82 13.00 18.62
N THR A 31 -5.97 12.87 19.27
CA THR A 31 -6.09 11.95 20.40
C THR A 31 -5.90 10.50 19.90
N SER A 32 -4.85 9.83 20.40
CA SER A 32 -4.58 8.38 20.35
C SER A 32 -4.12 7.69 19.05
N ARG A 33 -3.98 8.38 17.90
CA ARG A 33 -3.55 7.68 16.66
C ARG A 33 -2.04 7.63 16.52
N ARG A 34 -1.47 6.42 16.56
CA ARG A 34 -0.06 6.19 16.21
C ARG A 34 0.10 6.19 14.69
N LEU A 35 1.16 6.85 14.21
CA LEU A 35 1.58 6.75 12.82
C LEU A 35 2.33 5.43 12.58
N ALA A 36 2.20 4.94 11.35
CA ALA A 36 2.95 3.78 10.87
C ALA A 36 3.22 3.96 9.37
N ALA A 37 4.30 3.34 8.88
CA ALA A 37 4.68 3.38 7.47
C ALA A 37 4.90 1.96 6.92
N SER A 38 4.67 1.78 5.63
CA SER A 38 5.11 0.59 4.89
C SER A 38 6.13 1.04 3.86
N ILE A 39 7.30 0.40 3.85
CA ILE A 39 8.46 0.84 3.05
C ILE A 39 8.80 -0.25 2.04
N GLY A 40 8.83 0.11 0.76
CA GLY A 40 9.37 -0.74 -0.30
C GLY A 40 10.82 -0.36 -0.65
N ILE A 41 11.69 -1.36 -0.80
CA ILE A 41 13.11 -1.16 -1.12
C ILE A 41 13.42 -1.91 -2.42
N ALA A 42 13.93 -1.20 -3.43
CA ALA A 42 14.48 -1.81 -4.65
C ALA A 42 15.96 -1.47 -4.79
N PHE A 43 16.78 -2.50 -5.07
CA PHE A 43 18.20 -2.33 -5.36
C PHE A 43 18.42 -2.15 -6.85
N VAL A 44 18.89 -0.96 -7.23
CA VAL A 44 19.29 -0.68 -8.62
C VAL A 44 20.72 -1.18 -8.81
N ARG A 45 20.86 -2.47 -9.16
CA ARG A 45 22.16 -3.12 -9.41
C ARG A 45 22.57 -3.08 -10.89
N ASP A 46 21.59 -3.10 -11.79
CA ASP A 46 21.82 -2.98 -13.23
C ASP A 46 21.85 -1.50 -13.65
N ARG A 47 22.89 -1.11 -14.38
CA ARG A 47 23.02 0.25 -14.94
C ARG A 47 22.02 0.53 -16.05
N ASN A 48 21.46 -0.52 -16.66
CA ASN A 48 20.46 -0.42 -17.71
C ASN A 48 19.02 -0.35 -17.17
N MET A 49 18.83 -0.50 -15.86
CA MET A 49 17.50 -0.41 -15.25
C MET A 49 16.94 0.99 -15.44
N SER A 50 15.74 1.09 -16.03
CA SER A 50 15.08 2.38 -16.19
C SER A 50 14.58 2.90 -14.84
N VAL A 51 14.38 4.21 -14.74
CA VAL A 51 13.77 4.83 -13.55
C VAL A 51 12.36 4.27 -13.30
N ALA A 52 11.60 4.01 -14.37
CA ALA A 52 10.26 3.46 -14.27
C ALA A 52 10.29 2.06 -13.66
N ASP A 53 11.22 1.20 -14.09
CA ASP A 53 11.36 -0.15 -13.55
C ASP A 53 11.80 -0.12 -12.08
N ALA A 54 12.75 0.75 -11.74
CA ALA A 54 13.21 0.89 -10.35
C ALA A 54 12.08 1.34 -9.42
N LEU A 55 11.23 2.26 -9.87
CA LEU A 55 10.04 2.70 -9.13
C LEU A 55 9.00 1.59 -9.02
N ALA A 56 8.75 0.85 -10.10
CA ALA A 56 7.82 -0.27 -10.09
C ALA A 56 8.26 -1.35 -9.09
N CYS A 57 9.54 -1.74 -9.10
CA CYS A 57 10.09 -2.67 -8.11
C CYS A 57 9.94 -2.17 -6.67
N ALA A 58 10.14 -0.87 -6.42
CA ALA A 58 9.98 -0.29 -5.09
C ALA A 58 8.51 -0.25 -4.66
N ASP A 59 7.59 0.06 -5.57
CA ASP A 59 6.14 0.06 -5.31
C ASP A 59 5.63 -1.35 -5.00
N ASP A 60 6.08 -2.34 -5.74
CA ASP A 60 5.76 -3.76 -5.52
C ASP A 60 6.22 -4.25 -4.14
N ALA A 61 7.44 -3.90 -3.74
CA ALA A 61 7.92 -4.16 -2.39
C ALA A 61 7.08 -3.41 -1.33
N CYS A 62 6.66 -2.18 -1.61
CA CYS A 62 5.80 -1.41 -0.70
C CYS A 62 4.43 -2.08 -0.54
N TYR A 63 3.85 -2.58 -1.63
CA TYR A 63 2.61 -3.34 -1.60
C TYR A 63 2.77 -4.62 -0.77
N ALA A 64 3.85 -5.38 -0.97
CA ALA A 64 4.15 -6.56 -0.16
C ALA A 64 4.26 -6.22 1.35
N ALA A 65 4.87 -5.09 1.69
CA ALA A 65 4.91 -4.60 3.08
C ALA A 65 3.50 -4.26 3.62
N LYS A 66 2.63 -3.66 2.81
CA LYS A 66 1.23 -3.37 3.19
C LYS A 66 0.41 -4.64 3.40
N ALA A 67 0.48 -5.57 2.45
CA ALA A 67 -0.24 -6.85 2.49
C ALA A 67 0.27 -7.76 3.62
N GLY A 68 1.57 -7.70 3.93
CA GLY A 68 2.18 -8.51 4.99
C GLY A 68 1.80 -8.12 6.42
N GLY A 69 1.00 -7.07 6.62
CA GLY A 69 0.57 -6.61 7.95
C GLY A 69 1.03 -5.20 8.32
N ARG A 70 1.52 -4.42 7.33
CA ARG A 70 1.93 -3.01 7.48
C ARG A 70 3.05 -2.82 8.51
N ASP A 71 3.39 -1.56 8.77
CA ASP A 71 4.40 -1.12 9.75
C ASP A 71 5.74 -1.87 9.66
N ARG A 72 6.20 -2.07 8.42
CA ARG A 72 7.39 -2.86 8.08
C ARG A 72 8.00 -2.39 6.76
N PHE A 73 9.20 -2.89 6.48
CA PHE A 73 9.78 -2.80 5.15
C PHE A 73 9.72 -4.15 4.45
N ALA A 74 9.74 -4.13 3.12
CA ALA A 74 10.03 -5.30 2.30
C ALA A 74 11.05 -4.91 1.22
N VAL A 75 11.86 -5.88 0.84
CA VAL A 75 12.86 -5.73 -0.22
C VAL A 75 12.34 -6.44 -1.46
N PHE A 76 12.39 -5.77 -2.60
CA PHE A 76 12.06 -6.38 -3.88
C PHE A 76 13.03 -7.52 -4.16
N SER A 77 12.49 -8.71 -4.43
CA SER A 77 13.26 -9.85 -4.91
C SER A 77 12.60 -10.41 -6.17
N PRO A 78 13.34 -10.52 -7.29
CA PRO A 78 12.78 -11.04 -8.55
C PRO A 78 12.32 -12.50 -8.44
N ASP A 79 12.86 -13.27 -7.49
CA ASP A 79 12.49 -14.67 -7.28
C ASP A 79 11.19 -14.82 -6.46
N THR A 80 10.93 -13.89 -5.54
CA THR A 80 9.64 -13.82 -4.83
C THR A 80 8.55 -13.14 -5.65
N THR A 81 8.94 -12.55 -6.78
CA THR A 81 8.13 -11.67 -7.58
C THR A 81 8.37 -11.99 -9.04
N SER A 82 7.97 -13.20 -9.45
CA SER A 82 7.93 -13.59 -10.85
C SER A 82 7.13 -12.55 -11.64
N GLY A 83 7.83 -11.62 -12.31
CA GLY A 83 7.30 -10.76 -13.38
C GLY A 83 6.63 -9.43 -13.01
N ALA A 84 6.98 -8.74 -11.92
CA ALA A 84 6.24 -7.56 -11.47
C ALA A 84 7.01 -6.22 -11.50
N GLY A 85 7.24 -5.73 -12.72
CA GLY A 85 7.33 -4.29 -12.98
C GLY A 85 6.15 -3.93 -13.86
N GLY A 86 4.98 -3.63 -13.26
CA GLY A 86 3.72 -3.42 -13.98
C GLY A 86 2.61 -4.45 -13.68
N LEU A 87 2.90 -5.49 -12.91
CA LEU A 87 1.96 -6.59 -12.64
C LEU A 87 0.97 -6.30 -11.52
N ASN A 88 1.13 -5.25 -10.69
CA ASN A 88 0.16 -4.95 -9.63
C ASN A 88 -1.18 -4.47 -10.19
N ALA A 89 -1.16 -3.50 -11.11
CA ALA A 89 -2.38 -3.04 -11.77
C ALA A 89 -3.00 -4.15 -12.63
N ALA A 90 -2.17 -4.92 -13.32
CA ALA A 90 -2.63 -6.06 -14.12
C ALA A 90 -3.23 -7.19 -13.26
N ARG A 91 -2.60 -7.53 -12.11
CA ARG A 91 -3.14 -8.51 -11.15
C ARG A 91 -4.44 -8.01 -10.54
N LEU A 92 -4.49 -6.75 -10.12
CA LEU A 92 -5.72 -6.18 -9.56
C LEU A 92 -6.85 -6.20 -10.61
N ALA A 93 -6.54 -5.90 -11.87
CA ALA A 93 -7.49 -5.99 -12.96
C ALA A 93 -7.95 -7.43 -13.22
N ALA A 94 -7.02 -8.39 -13.24
CA ALA A 94 -7.33 -9.81 -13.39
C ALA A 94 -8.19 -10.33 -12.23
N ASP A 95 -7.78 -10.06 -10.98
CA ASP A 95 -8.52 -10.43 -9.77
C ASP A 95 -9.94 -9.85 -9.78
N LEU A 96 -10.11 -8.61 -10.29
CA LEU A 96 -11.41 -7.96 -10.43
C LEU A 96 -12.26 -8.63 -11.52
N VAL A 97 -11.68 -8.92 -12.69
CA VAL A 97 -12.37 -9.62 -13.80
C VAL A 97 -12.83 -11.00 -13.34
N ASP A 98 -11.96 -11.77 -12.70
CA ASP A 98 -12.30 -13.09 -12.15
C ASP A 98 -13.42 -12.97 -11.10
N ALA A 99 -13.36 -11.95 -10.22
CA ALA A 99 -14.40 -11.72 -9.23
C ALA A 99 -15.74 -11.32 -9.84
N MET A 100 -15.73 -10.64 -10.98
CA MET A 100 -16.93 -10.32 -11.75
C MET A 100 -17.52 -11.58 -12.41
N GLU A 101 -16.70 -12.38 -13.09
CA GLU A 101 -17.13 -13.62 -13.77
C GLU A 101 -17.67 -14.67 -12.80
N ASP A 102 -17.03 -14.82 -11.64
CA ASP A 102 -17.45 -15.76 -10.59
C ASP A 102 -18.64 -15.25 -9.73
N GLY A 103 -19.13 -14.03 -9.97
CA GLY A 103 -20.19 -13.43 -9.16
C GLY A 103 -19.80 -13.20 -7.69
N ARG A 104 -18.52 -12.94 -7.42
CA ARG A 104 -17.98 -12.71 -6.06
C ARG A 104 -18.15 -11.27 -5.56
N LEU A 105 -18.53 -10.34 -6.44
CA LEU A 105 -18.83 -8.96 -6.07
C LEU A 105 -20.23 -8.84 -5.44
N LYS A 106 -20.35 -7.97 -4.43
CA LYS A 106 -21.62 -7.68 -3.75
C LYS A 106 -21.86 -6.19 -3.72
N LEU A 107 -23.12 -5.82 -3.92
CA LEU A 107 -23.59 -4.46 -3.79
C LEU A 107 -24.00 -4.22 -2.33
N PHE A 108 -23.36 -3.27 -1.68
CA PHE A 108 -23.79 -2.78 -0.36
C PHE A 108 -24.41 -1.39 -0.56
N GLY A 109 -25.29 -0.99 0.35
CA GLY A 109 -25.94 0.31 0.28
C GLY A 109 -25.99 0.97 1.65
N GLN A 110 -25.72 2.27 1.70
CA GLN A 110 -25.88 3.09 2.90
C GLN A 110 -26.99 4.13 2.68
N GLU A 111 -27.99 4.14 3.57
CA GLU A 111 -29.10 5.10 3.48
C GLU A 111 -28.65 6.53 3.75
N ILE A 112 -29.15 7.47 2.93
CA ILE A 112 -28.93 8.90 3.08
C ILE A 112 -30.21 9.55 3.58
N HIS A 113 -30.26 9.95 4.84
CA HIS A 113 -31.42 10.65 5.41
C HIS A 113 -31.34 12.17 5.24
N ARG A 114 -32.52 12.81 5.25
CA ARG A 114 -32.62 14.28 5.26
C ARG A 114 -32.28 14.82 6.65
N LEU A 115 -31.47 15.86 6.69
CA LEU A 115 -31.15 16.62 7.91
C LEU A 115 -32.41 17.34 8.41
N GLY A 116 -33.20 16.68 9.25
CA GLY A 116 -34.49 17.18 9.76
C GLY A 116 -35.55 16.08 9.87
N LEU A 117 -35.37 14.98 9.14
CA LEU A 117 -36.19 13.77 9.22
C LEU A 117 -35.28 12.52 9.28
N PRO A 118 -34.34 12.45 10.24
CA PRO A 118 -33.30 11.40 10.25
C PRO A 118 -33.85 10.00 10.58
N TRP A 119 -35.07 9.91 11.11
CA TRP A 119 -35.72 8.66 11.51
C TRP A 119 -36.84 8.23 10.55
N GLU A 120 -37.06 8.98 9.46
CA GLU A 120 -37.95 8.54 8.39
C GLU A 120 -37.17 7.68 7.39
N ASP A 121 -37.83 6.64 6.89
CA ASP A 121 -37.30 5.77 5.83
C ASP A 121 -36.89 6.60 4.61
N SER A 122 -35.60 6.52 4.25
CA SER A 122 -35.08 7.17 3.06
C SER A 122 -34.93 6.17 1.93
N ARG A 123 -35.49 6.50 0.77
CA ARG A 123 -35.27 5.72 -0.47
C ARG A 123 -34.01 6.13 -1.22
N HIS A 124 -33.21 7.04 -0.67
CA HIS A 124 -31.91 7.41 -1.22
C HIS A 124 -30.83 6.57 -0.55
N VAL A 125 -30.07 5.86 -1.38
CA VAL A 125 -29.01 4.95 -0.96
C VAL A 125 -27.77 5.28 -1.76
N GLU A 126 -26.63 5.46 -1.08
CA GLU A 126 -25.32 5.43 -1.69
C GLU A 126 -24.89 3.98 -1.86
N VAL A 127 -24.46 3.63 -3.06
CA VAL A 127 -24.16 2.27 -3.50
C VAL A 127 -22.73 2.21 -4.03
#